data_AF-A0A0B3SQU6-F1
#
_entry.id   AF-A0A0B3SQU6-F1
#
_cell.length_a   1.000
_cell.length_b   1.000
_cell.length_c   1.000
_cell.angle_alpha   90.00
_cell.angle_beta   90.00
_cell.angle_gamma   90.00
#
_symmetry.space_group_name_H-M   'P 1'
#
loop_
_entity.id
_entity.type
_entity.pdbx_description
1 polymer ?
#
loop_
_entity_poly.entity_id
_entity_poly.type
_entity_poly.pdbx_seq_one_letter_code
_entity_poly.pdbx_strand_id
1 'polypeptide(L)'
;MLNEAERNAGFRRQVKAALAGKSGPEAITKLVDRRLSGLARARSFIEWDKARAFADDLRSLTDTLTSELGAAAPALAVDWLLRFIATHEQVFERVDESSGRVQDVYYQAIAETGDLAPRLTPAEADQLPEKIMTALGESTHGYLAEVTTAVAPHLPQDSLARWDADLKEVIAERQAEEALRVPDCWFYSMTSQWVEMRQTIARARGDLDLLVALETAKRPHMQDTLGIAAQLLEAGRSA
;
A
#
# COMPACT_ATOMS: atom_id res chain seq x y z
N MET A 1 -11.46 -9.58 -27.61
CA MET A 1 -10.63 -9.16 -26.46
C MET A 1 -9.65 -10.29 -26.18
N LEU A 2 -8.34 -10.05 -26.28
CA LEU A 2 -7.33 -11.04 -25.89
C LEU A 2 -7.55 -11.41 -24.41
N ASN A 3 -7.51 -12.69 -24.10
CA ASN A 3 -7.69 -13.22 -22.75
C ASN A 3 -6.57 -12.69 -21.84
N GLU A 4 -6.93 -12.13 -20.68
CA GLU A 4 -5.98 -11.52 -19.74
C GLU A 4 -4.96 -12.57 -19.23
N ALA A 5 -5.40 -13.83 -19.13
CA ALA A 5 -4.58 -14.99 -18.80
C ALA A 5 -3.47 -15.26 -19.81
N GLU A 6 -3.77 -15.18 -21.10
CA GLU A 6 -2.78 -15.39 -22.16
C GLU A 6 -1.70 -14.30 -22.15
N ARG A 7 -2.11 -13.06 -21.85
CA ARG A 7 -1.20 -11.93 -21.69
C ARG A 7 -0.27 -12.14 -20.50
N ASN A 8 -0.78 -12.64 -19.38
CA ASN A 8 0.01 -12.95 -18.19
C ASN A 8 1.02 -14.08 -18.43
N ALA A 9 0.61 -15.16 -19.10
CA ALA A 9 1.53 -16.25 -19.44
C ALA A 9 2.65 -15.79 -20.40
N GLY A 10 2.34 -14.90 -21.35
CA GLY A 10 3.34 -14.24 -22.19
C GLY A 10 4.29 -13.36 -21.38
N PHE A 11 3.74 -12.53 -20.50
CA PHE A 11 4.49 -11.64 -19.62
C PHE A 11 5.44 -12.41 -18.69
N ARG A 12 4.98 -13.48 -18.02
CA ARG A 12 5.81 -14.33 -17.17
C ARG A 12 7.02 -14.88 -17.91
N ARG A 13 6.82 -15.38 -19.14
CA ARG A 13 7.92 -15.88 -19.98
C ARG A 13 8.92 -14.78 -20.32
N GLN A 14 8.46 -13.56 -20.59
CA GLN A 14 9.32 -12.41 -20.86
C GLN A 14 10.12 -11.97 -19.63
N VAL A 15 9.51 -11.95 -18.45
CA VAL A 15 10.20 -11.65 -17.17
C VAL A 15 11.29 -12.68 -16.89
N LYS A 16 10.96 -13.98 -16.98
CA LYS A 16 11.94 -15.07 -16.81
C LYS A 16 13.08 -14.99 -17.81
N ALA A 17 12.77 -14.73 -19.08
CA ALA A 17 13.78 -14.58 -20.11
C ALA A 17 14.67 -13.36 -19.87
N ALA A 18 14.11 -12.23 -19.42
CA ALA A 18 14.88 -11.04 -19.11
C ALA A 18 15.85 -11.28 -17.95
N LEU A 19 15.38 -11.93 -16.88
CA LEU A 19 16.20 -12.34 -15.73
C LEU A 19 17.31 -13.33 -16.11
N ALA A 20 16.99 -14.33 -16.93
CA ALA A 20 17.97 -15.33 -17.38
C ALA A 20 18.97 -14.78 -18.42
N GLY A 21 18.54 -13.82 -19.24
CA GLY A 21 19.27 -13.35 -20.42
C GLY A 21 20.23 -12.18 -20.19
N LYS A 22 20.49 -11.76 -18.94
CA LYS A 22 21.19 -10.50 -18.62
C LYS A 22 20.56 -9.27 -19.28
N SER A 23 19.29 -9.32 -19.66
CA SER A 23 18.56 -8.09 -20.00
C SER A 23 18.42 -7.35 -18.68
N GLY A 24 19.17 -6.26 -18.51
CA GLY A 24 19.29 -5.58 -17.22
C GLY A 24 17.94 -5.19 -16.60
N PRO A 25 17.95 -4.74 -15.33
CA PRO A 25 16.76 -4.29 -14.61
C PRO A 25 15.82 -3.38 -15.43
N GLU A 26 16.35 -2.61 -16.39
CA GLU A 26 15.60 -1.72 -17.28
C GLU A 26 14.62 -2.46 -18.21
N ALA A 27 14.96 -3.65 -18.70
CA ALA A 27 14.07 -4.42 -19.57
C ALA A 27 12.86 -4.94 -18.80
N ILE A 28 13.12 -5.38 -17.58
CA ILE A 28 12.17 -5.86 -16.58
C ILE A 28 11.22 -4.71 -16.19
N THR A 29 11.75 -3.52 -15.91
CA THR A 29 10.97 -2.29 -15.66
C THR A 29 10.05 -1.94 -16.82
N LYS A 30 10.56 -1.90 -18.07
CA LYS A 30 9.74 -1.60 -19.25
C LYS A 30 8.60 -2.59 -19.48
N LEU A 31 8.82 -3.87 -19.16
CA LEU A 31 7.79 -4.90 -19.28
C LEU A 31 6.67 -4.65 -18.26
N VAL A 32 7.02 -4.38 -17.00
CA VAL A 32 6.04 -4.06 -15.96
C VAL A 32 5.32 -2.75 -16.22
N ASP A 33 6.04 -1.70 -16.64
CA ASP A 33 5.45 -0.41 -17.00
C ASP A 33 4.34 -0.58 -18.02
N ARG A 34 4.59 -1.40 -19.05
CA ARG A 34 3.61 -1.72 -20.09
C ARG A 34 2.42 -2.48 -19.51
N ARG A 35 2.66 -3.43 -18.60
CA ARG A 35 1.60 -4.24 -17.99
C ARG A 35 0.68 -3.40 -17.11
N LEU A 36 1.25 -2.63 -16.18
CA LEU A 36 0.50 -1.73 -15.29
C LEU A 36 -0.21 -0.64 -16.07
N SER A 37 0.45 -0.06 -17.08
CA SER A 37 -0.18 0.86 -18.04
C SER A 37 -1.40 0.26 -18.74
N GLY A 38 -1.33 -1.03 -19.09
CA GLY A 38 -2.45 -1.74 -19.72
C GLY A 38 -3.62 -1.94 -18.76
N LEU A 39 -3.34 -2.29 -17.51
CA LEU A 39 -4.35 -2.41 -16.45
C LEU A 39 -5.04 -1.08 -16.17
N ALA A 40 -4.26 -0.01 -15.98
CA ALA A 40 -4.77 1.34 -15.69
C ALA A 40 -5.55 1.98 -16.85
N ARG A 41 -5.19 1.68 -18.11
CA ARG A 41 -5.89 2.25 -19.29
C ARG A 41 -7.09 1.44 -19.75
N ALA A 42 -7.19 0.17 -19.37
CA ALA A 42 -8.33 -0.64 -19.75
C ALA A 42 -9.60 -0.11 -19.06
N ARG A 43 -10.69 0.04 -19.83
CA ARG A 43 -11.98 0.62 -19.37
C ARG A 43 -13.15 -0.34 -19.49
N SER A 44 -12.96 -1.48 -20.13
CA SER A 44 -14.03 -2.46 -20.30
C SER A 44 -14.37 -3.11 -18.97
N PHE A 45 -15.67 -3.19 -18.71
CA PHE A 45 -16.21 -3.94 -17.58
C PHE A 45 -15.90 -5.43 -17.73
N ILE A 46 -15.67 -6.09 -16.61
CA ILE A 46 -15.37 -7.51 -16.50
C ILE A 46 -16.65 -8.19 -16.07
N GLU A 47 -17.20 -9.01 -16.98
CA GLU A 47 -18.37 -9.81 -16.71
C GLU A 47 -18.16 -10.69 -15.47
N TRP A 48 -19.22 -10.88 -14.68
CA TRP A 48 -19.20 -11.61 -13.41
C TRP A 48 -18.64 -13.04 -13.54
N ASP A 49 -18.89 -13.71 -14.67
CA ASP A 49 -18.40 -15.05 -14.98
C ASP A 49 -16.89 -15.10 -15.23
N LYS A 50 -16.27 -13.94 -15.51
CA LYS A 50 -14.84 -13.75 -15.75
C LYS A 50 -14.11 -13.11 -14.57
N ALA A 51 -14.82 -12.54 -13.59
CA ALA A 51 -14.24 -11.87 -12.43
C ALA A 51 -13.25 -12.79 -11.67
N ARG A 52 -13.59 -14.07 -11.51
CA ARG A 52 -12.69 -15.06 -10.90
C ARG A 52 -11.41 -15.25 -11.70
N ALA A 53 -11.52 -15.51 -13.00
CA ALA A 53 -10.36 -15.70 -13.86
C ALA A 53 -9.46 -14.46 -13.87
N PHE A 54 -10.07 -13.27 -13.86
CA PHE A 54 -9.36 -12.00 -13.75
C PHE A 54 -8.62 -11.85 -12.40
N ALA A 55 -9.25 -12.20 -11.28
CA ALA A 55 -8.59 -12.18 -9.98
C ALA A 55 -7.42 -13.17 -9.90
N ASP A 56 -7.62 -14.41 -10.38
CA ASP A 56 -6.58 -15.44 -10.45
C ASP A 56 -5.40 -14.98 -11.35
N ASP A 57 -5.71 -14.26 -12.42
CA ASP A 57 -4.75 -13.63 -13.32
C ASP A 57 -3.93 -12.53 -12.64
N LEU A 58 -4.57 -11.63 -11.88
CA LEU A 58 -3.86 -10.58 -11.14
C LEU A 58 -2.99 -11.17 -10.03
N ARG A 59 -3.50 -12.16 -9.29
CA ARG A 59 -2.73 -12.87 -8.26
C ARG A 59 -1.52 -13.54 -8.87
N SER A 60 -1.72 -14.26 -9.96
CA SER A 60 -0.62 -14.88 -10.67
C SER A 60 0.44 -13.88 -11.15
N LEU A 61 0.05 -12.64 -11.47
CA LEU A 61 0.95 -11.58 -11.88
C LEU A 61 1.81 -11.11 -10.70
N THR A 62 1.19 -10.80 -9.55
CA THR A 62 1.91 -10.37 -8.34
C THR A 62 2.85 -11.47 -7.85
N ASP A 63 2.35 -12.72 -7.72
CA ASP A 63 3.14 -13.88 -7.25
C ASP A 63 4.38 -14.11 -8.13
N THR A 64 4.23 -14.00 -9.45
CA THR A 64 5.33 -14.16 -10.40
C THR A 64 6.39 -13.08 -10.16
N LEU A 65 5.98 -11.82 -9.99
CA LEU A 65 6.93 -10.74 -9.85
C LEU A 65 7.64 -10.79 -8.49
N THR A 66 6.90 -11.07 -7.43
CA THR A 66 7.44 -11.23 -6.08
C THR A 66 8.40 -12.42 -6.00
N SER A 67 8.07 -13.57 -6.60
CA SER A 67 8.95 -14.75 -6.59
C SER A 67 10.21 -14.57 -7.45
N GLU A 68 10.09 -13.97 -8.64
CA GLU A 68 11.21 -13.84 -9.57
C GLU A 68 12.14 -12.66 -9.22
N LEU A 69 11.61 -11.55 -8.69
CA LEU A 69 12.42 -10.40 -8.28
C LEU A 69 12.75 -10.34 -6.80
N GLY A 70 11.93 -10.94 -5.93
CA GLY A 70 12.03 -10.70 -4.49
C GLY A 70 13.36 -11.12 -3.85
N ALA A 71 14.14 -11.97 -4.52
CA ALA A 71 15.51 -12.33 -4.10
C ALA A 71 16.60 -11.52 -4.82
N ALA A 72 16.38 -11.15 -6.09
CA ALA A 72 17.41 -10.53 -6.92
C ALA A 72 17.40 -9.00 -6.86
N ALA A 73 16.22 -8.39 -6.71
CA ALA A 73 16.00 -6.95 -6.71
C ALA A 73 14.74 -6.60 -5.88
N PRO A 74 14.80 -6.74 -4.53
CA PRO A 74 13.64 -6.51 -3.67
C PRO A 74 13.09 -5.08 -3.76
N ALA A 75 13.94 -4.07 -3.90
CA ALA A 75 13.48 -2.68 -4.08
C ALA A 75 12.66 -2.48 -5.37
N LEU A 76 13.05 -3.15 -6.46
CA LEU A 76 12.30 -3.09 -7.72
C LEU A 76 10.94 -3.81 -7.59
N ALA A 77 10.91 -4.94 -6.87
CA ALA A 77 9.66 -5.65 -6.59
C ALA A 77 8.70 -4.80 -5.76
N VAL A 78 9.20 -4.13 -4.71
CA VAL A 78 8.40 -3.19 -3.90
C VAL A 78 7.86 -2.03 -4.73
N ASP A 79 8.69 -1.39 -5.56
CA ASP A 79 8.24 -0.30 -6.44
C ASP A 79 7.08 -0.72 -7.35
N TRP A 80 7.09 -1.97 -7.77
CA TRP A 80 6.03 -2.52 -8.62
C TRP A 80 4.77 -2.87 -7.86
N LEU A 81 4.88 -3.47 -6.69
CA LEU A 81 3.74 -3.76 -5.83
C LEU A 81 3.03 -2.46 -5.45
N LEU A 82 3.77 -1.41 -5.08
CA LEU A 82 3.18 -0.09 -4.81
C LEU A 82 2.41 0.46 -6.02
N ARG A 83 3.00 0.37 -7.22
CA ARG A 83 2.32 0.82 -8.44
C ARG A 83 1.15 -0.06 -8.85
N PHE A 84 1.19 -1.35 -8.54
CA PHE A 84 0.04 -2.25 -8.72
C PHE A 84 -1.08 -1.87 -7.76
N ILE A 85 -0.78 -1.68 -6.48
CA ILE A 85 -1.73 -1.25 -5.45
C ILE A 85 -2.37 0.09 -5.84
N ALA A 86 -1.60 1.02 -6.41
CA ALA A 86 -2.11 2.28 -6.92
C ALA A 86 -3.18 2.15 -8.04
N THR A 87 -3.31 0.99 -8.70
CA THR A 87 -4.33 0.78 -9.74
C THR A 87 -5.72 0.38 -9.21
N HIS A 88 -5.88 0.24 -7.89
CA HIS A 88 -7.09 -0.29 -7.27
C HIS A 88 -8.38 0.41 -7.69
N GLU A 89 -8.44 1.74 -7.65
CA GLU A 89 -9.66 2.48 -7.98
C GLU A 89 -10.13 2.17 -9.41
N GLN A 90 -9.21 2.24 -10.38
CA GLN A 90 -9.55 1.98 -11.78
C GLN A 90 -9.92 0.52 -12.04
N VAL A 91 -9.37 -0.42 -11.25
CA VAL A 91 -9.72 -1.84 -11.38
C VAL A 91 -11.08 -2.13 -10.75
N PHE A 92 -11.38 -1.58 -9.58
CA PHE A 92 -12.66 -1.78 -8.89
C PHE A 92 -13.84 -1.16 -9.64
N GLU A 93 -13.64 -0.06 -10.37
CA GLU A 93 -14.66 0.50 -11.27
C GLU A 93 -15.09 -0.46 -12.39
N ARG A 94 -14.28 -1.49 -12.68
CA ARG A 94 -14.48 -2.38 -13.83
C ARG A 94 -14.94 -3.77 -13.47
N VAL A 95 -15.04 -4.11 -12.20
CA VAL A 95 -15.42 -5.45 -11.75
C VAL A 95 -16.48 -5.33 -10.69
N ASP A 96 -17.52 -6.16 -10.78
CA ASP A 96 -18.43 -6.34 -9.65
C ASP A 96 -17.67 -7.07 -8.53
N GLU A 97 -17.16 -6.29 -7.59
CA GLU A 97 -16.32 -6.77 -6.50
C GLU A 97 -17.12 -7.22 -5.27
N SER A 98 -18.43 -7.46 -5.43
CA SER A 98 -19.28 -8.00 -4.36
C SER A 98 -18.76 -9.31 -3.74
N SER A 99 -17.86 -10.02 -4.43
CA SER A 99 -17.25 -11.26 -3.94
C SER A 99 -15.95 -11.09 -3.15
N GLY A 100 -15.33 -9.91 -3.11
CA GLY A 100 -14.07 -9.66 -2.38
C GLY A 100 -12.80 -10.28 -3.00
N ARG A 101 -12.92 -11.02 -4.12
CA ARG A 101 -11.79 -11.74 -4.74
C ARG A 101 -10.70 -10.86 -5.33
N VAL A 102 -11.05 -9.76 -6.00
CA VAL A 102 -10.05 -8.83 -6.54
C VAL A 102 -9.45 -8.02 -5.39
N GLN A 103 -10.26 -7.63 -4.41
CA GLN A 103 -9.80 -6.96 -3.20
C GLN A 103 -8.76 -7.80 -2.43
N ASP A 104 -8.97 -9.11 -2.32
CA ASP A 104 -8.00 -10.05 -1.73
C ASP A 104 -6.64 -10.06 -2.46
N VAL A 105 -6.61 -9.77 -3.76
CA VAL A 105 -5.34 -9.67 -4.50
C VAL A 105 -4.57 -8.42 -4.10
N TYR A 106 -5.26 -7.31 -3.86
CA TYR A 106 -4.62 -6.08 -3.37
C TYR A 106 -4.11 -6.25 -1.95
N TYR A 107 -4.88 -6.87 -1.05
CA TYR A 107 -4.39 -7.19 0.29
C TYR A 107 -3.17 -8.13 0.27
N GLN A 108 -3.18 -9.11 -0.63
CA GLN A 108 -2.00 -9.97 -0.84
C GLN A 108 -0.79 -9.17 -1.31
N ALA A 109 -0.94 -8.25 -2.26
CA ALA A 109 0.16 -7.40 -2.72
C ALA A 109 0.70 -6.48 -1.61
N ILE A 110 -0.17 -6.00 -0.72
CA ILE A 110 0.22 -5.24 0.48
C ILE A 110 1.05 -6.11 1.42
N ALA A 111 0.58 -7.33 1.71
CA ALA A 111 1.32 -8.28 2.54
C ALA A 111 2.70 -8.62 1.94
N GLU A 112 2.76 -8.87 0.63
CA GLU A 112 4.02 -9.11 -0.08
C GLU A 112 4.98 -7.91 -0.03
N THR A 113 4.45 -6.70 -0.01
CA THR A 113 5.26 -5.49 0.18
C THR A 113 5.92 -5.49 1.56
N GLY A 114 5.16 -5.88 2.60
CA GLY A 114 5.68 -6.09 3.95
C GLY A 114 6.75 -7.20 4.02
N ASP A 115 6.50 -8.34 3.38
CA ASP A 115 7.44 -9.48 3.35
C ASP A 115 8.77 -9.16 2.65
N LEU A 116 8.75 -8.21 1.70
CA LEU A 116 9.94 -7.75 0.99
C LEU A 116 10.68 -6.62 1.73
N ALA A 117 10.00 -5.83 2.57
CA ALA A 117 10.60 -4.71 3.27
C ALA A 117 11.86 -5.08 4.10
N PRO A 118 11.90 -6.22 4.85
CA PRO A 118 13.11 -6.66 5.56
C PRO A 118 14.32 -6.97 4.66
N ARG A 119 14.11 -7.16 3.36
CA ARG A 119 15.17 -7.50 2.38
C ARG A 119 15.81 -6.26 1.76
N LEU A 120 15.25 -5.09 2.01
CA LEU A 120 15.80 -3.83 1.53
C LEU A 120 17.08 -3.49 2.29
N THR A 121 18.02 -2.87 1.59
CA THR A 121 19.14 -2.20 2.26
C THR A 121 18.61 -1.03 3.11
N PRO A 122 19.35 -0.58 4.14
CA PRO A 122 18.93 0.57 4.94
C PRO A 122 18.62 1.82 4.10
N ALA A 123 19.41 2.06 3.04
CA ALA A 123 19.20 3.19 2.13
C ALA A 123 17.91 3.03 1.30
N GLU A 124 17.57 1.82 0.86
CA GLU A 124 16.33 1.57 0.13
C GLU A 124 15.10 1.66 1.04
N ALA A 125 15.19 1.12 2.25
CA ALA A 125 14.13 1.23 3.25
C ALA A 125 13.87 2.69 3.66
N ASP A 126 14.93 3.50 3.77
CA ASP A 126 14.85 4.92 4.10
C ASP A 126 14.01 5.74 3.10
N GLN A 127 14.00 5.32 1.82
CA GLN A 127 13.25 5.95 0.73
C GLN A 127 11.82 5.43 0.60
N LEU A 128 11.45 4.37 1.33
CA LEU A 128 10.16 3.70 1.17
C LEU A 128 8.95 4.58 1.54
N PRO A 129 8.99 5.40 2.61
CA PRO A 129 7.90 6.34 2.90
C PRO A 129 7.55 7.26 1.74
N GLU A 130 8.55 7.92 1.13
CA GLU A 130 8.33 8.84 0.02
C GLU A 130 7.74 8.12 -1.20
N LYS A 131 8.23 6.90 -1.47
CA LYS A 131 7.70 6.04 -2.55
C LYS A 131 6.24 5.66 -2.32
N ILE A 132 5.87 5.30 -1.09
CA ILE A 132 4.49 4.96 -0.71
C ILE A 132 3.58 6.16 -0.93
N MET A 133 3.95 7.32 -0.36
CA MET A 133 3.17 8.55 -0.47
C MET A 133 3.03 9.01 -1.93
N THR A 134 4.09 8.87 -2.73
CA THR A 134 4.08 9.22 -4.16
C THR A 134 3.23 8.26 -4.99
N ALA A 135 3.31 6.96 -4.72
CA ALA A 135 2.61 5.95 -5.53
C ALA A 135 1.12 5.91 -5.25
N LEU A 136 0.72 5.99 -3.98
CA LEU A 136 -0.68 5.84 -3.56
C LEU A 136 -1.40 7.18 -3.40
N GLY A 137 -0.66 8.25 -3.05
CA GLY A 137 -1.24 9.56 -2.80
C GLY A 137 -2.39 9.51 -1.78
N GLU A 138 -3.40 10.34 -2.03
CA GLU A 138 -4.67 10.26 -1.32
C GLU A 138 -5.49 9.06 -1.85
N SER A 139 -5.62 7.98 -1.06
CA SER A 139 -6.39 6.78 -1.44
C SER A 139 -7.70 6.67 -0.66
N THR A 140 -8.79 6.46 -1.39
CA THR A 140 -10.14 6.30 -0.82
C THR A 140 -10.40 4.94 -0.18
N HIS A 141 -9.57 3.93 -0.46
CA HIS A 141 -9.80 2.54 -0.06
C HIS A 141 -8.99 2.08 1.18
N GLY A 142 -8.30 2.99 1.86
CA GLY A 142 -7.55 2.64 3.08
C GLY A 142 -6.16 2.05 2.84
N TYR A 143 -5.78 1.75 1.59
CA TYR A 143 -4.54 1.02 1.29
C TYR A 143 -3.27 1.75 1.71
N LEU A 144 -3.29 3.07 1.84
CA LEU A 144 -2.16 3.81 2.38
C LEU A 144 -1.86 3.42 3.84
N ALA A 145 -2.89 3.28 4.68
CA ALA A 145 -2.74 2.84 6.07
C ALA A 145 -2.30 1.38 6.14
N GLU A 146 -2.90 0.50 5.33
CA GLU A 146 -2.54 -0.92 5.27
C GLU A 146 -1.09 -1.16 4.84
N VAL A 147 -0.62 -0.45 3.81
CA VAL A 147 0.80 -0.52 3.38
C VAL A 147 1.71 0.01 4.49
N THR A 148 1.32 1.10 5.16
CA THR A 148 2.09 1.63 6.30
C THR A 148 2.24 0.59 7.40
N THR A 149 1.16 -0.11 7.75
CA THR A 149 1.17 -1.22 8.73
C THR A 149 2.11 -2.34 8.31
N ALA A 150 2.09 -2.72 7.03
CA ALA A 150 2.94 -3.79 6.52
C ALA A 150 4.44 -3.44 6.55
N VAL A 151 4.82 -2.18 6.30
CA VAL A 151 6.24 -1.81 6.15
C VAL A 151 6.86 -1.18 7.40
N ALA A 152 6.09 -0.46 8.22
CA ALA A 152 6.62 0.34 9.32
C ALA A 152 7.53 -0.43 10.30
N PRO A 153 7.25 -1.71 10.67
CA PRO A 153 8.13 -2.48 11.55
C PRO A 153 9.54 -2.74 10.99
N HIS A 154 9.74 -2.54 9.69
CA HIS A 154 10.97 -2.84 8.97
C HIS A 154 11.77 -1.59 8.59
N LEU A 155 11.25 -0.40 8.89
CA LEU A 155 11.89 0.86 8.54
C LEU A 155 12.89 1.31 9.61
N PRO A 156 13.96 2.03 9.21
CA PRO A 156 14.85 2.70 10.16
C PRO A 156 14.09 3.69 11.06
N GLN A 157 14.49 3.79 12.32
CA GLN A 157 13.84 4.67 13.31
C GLN A 157 13.85 6.15 12.89
N ASP A 158 14.93 6.60 12.24
CA ASP A 158 15.03 7.97 11.73
C ASP A 158 14.08 8.21 10.55
N SER A 159 13.86 7.20 9.69
CA SER A 159 12.90 7.27 8.59
C SER A 159 11.47 7.37 9.13
N LEU A 160 11.13 6.53 10.13
CA LEU A 160 9.85 6.62 10.84
C LEU A 160 9.65 7.99 11.52
N ALA A 161 10.72 8.59 12.08
CA ALA A 161 10.64 9.92 12.69
C ALA A 161 10.26 11.00 11.68
N ARG A 162 10.92 10.99 10.53
CA ARG A 162 10.66 11.96 9.45
C ARG A 162 9.27 11.77 8.88
N TRP A 163 8.86 10.51 8.64
CA TRP A 163 7.53 10.23 8.11
C TRP A 163 6.41 10.68 9.07
N ASP A 164 6.55 10.49 10.39
CA ASP A 164 5.59 11.03 11.36
C ASP A 164 5.53 12.56 11.34
N ALA A 165 6.68 13.22 11.24
CA ALA A 165 6.76 14.67 11.20
C ALA A 165 6.08 15.24 9.94
N ASP A 166 6.35 14.64 8.78
CA ASP A 166 5.73 15.04 7.50
C ASP A 166 4.20 14.86 7.57
N LEU A 167 3.72 13.72 8.09
CA LEU A 167 2.28 13.48 8.27
C LEU A 167 1.65 14.47 9.25
N LYS A 168 2.35 14.82 10.33
CA LYS A 168 1.87 15.82 11.31
C LYS A 168 1.66 17.18 10.64
N GLU A 169 2.59 17.62 9.80
CA GLU A 169 2.49 18.88 9.06
C GLU A 169 1.34 18.85 8.06
N VAL A 170 1.26 17.81 7.22
CA VAL A 170 0.19 17.64 6.22
C VAL A 170 -1.20 17.58 6.87
N ILE A 171 -1.35 16.90 8.02
CA ILE A 171 -2.62 16.88 8.77
C ILE A 171 -2.98 18.29 9.25
N ALA A 172 -2.03 19.04 9.81
CA ALA A 172 -2.29 20.37 10.34
C ALA A 172 -2.72 21.35 9.22
N GLU A 173 -2.05 21.29 8.07
CA GLU A 173 -2.40 22.06 6.88
C GLU A 173 -3.82 21.72 6.39
N ARG A 174 -4.11 20.42 6.21
CA ARG A 174 -5.43 19.97 5.75
C ARG A 174 -6.54 20.35 6.72
N GLN A 175 -6.32 20.26 8.03
CA GLN A 175 -7.29 20.70 9.03
C GLN A 175 -7.55 22.22 8.98
N ALA A 176 -6.51 23.02 8.74
CA ALA A 176 -6.67 24.47 8.57
C ALA A 176 -7.47 24.82 7.30
N GLU A 177 -7.23 24.11 6.20
CA GLU A 177 -8.00 24.24 4.96
C GLU A 177 -9.47 23.84 5.15
N GLU A 178 -9.72 22.72 5.82
CA GLU A 178 -11.06 22.21 6.11
C GLU A 178 -11.87 23.14 7.03
N ALA A 179 -11.22 23.79 7.99
CA ALA A 179 -11.87 24.74 8.90
C ALA A 179 -12.43 25.99 8.20
N LEU A 180 -11.90 26.34 7.02
CA LEU A 180 -12.37 27.45 6.20
C LEU A 180 -13.57 27.06 5.31
N ARG A 181 -13.95 25.78 5.29
CA ARG A 181 -14.92 25.23 4.35
C ARG A 181 -16.37 25.42 4.84
N VAL A 182 -17.29 25.62 3.89
CA VAL A 182 -18.72 25.80 4.20
C VAL A 182 -19.34 24.44 4.62
N PRO A 183 -20.08 24.34 5.75
CA PRO A 183 -20.55 23.07 6.32
C PRO A 183 -21.54 22.24 5.49
N ASP A 184 -22.14 22.80 4.43
CA ASP A 184 -23.31 22.21 3.76
C ASP A 184 -23.00 21.13 2.71
N CYS A 185 -21.74 20.71 2.56
CA CYS A 185 -21.37 19.63 1.65
C CYS A 185 -20.60 18.53 2.40
N TRP A 186 -21.04 17.28 2.21
CA TRP A 186 -20.28 16.12 2.67
C TRP A 186 -18.86 16.20 2.10
N PHE A 187 -17.86 16.02 2.97
CA PHE A 187 -16.44 16.10 2.62
C PHE A 187 -15.71 14.91 3.25
N TYR A 188 -15.10 14.09 2.41
CA TYR A 188 -14.19 13.05 2.85
C TYR A 188 -12.84 13.68 3.18
N SER A 189 -12.38 13.50 4.42
CA SER A 189 -11.06 13.96 4.87
C SER A 189 -10.10 12.79 4.98
N MET A 190 -8.92 12.94 4.40
CA MET A 190 -7.82 11.96 4.52
C MET A 190 -7.17 11.96 5.90
N THR A 191 -7.48 12.97 6.74
CA THR A 191 -6.83 13.16 8.03
C THR A 191 -7.00 11.96 8.97
N SER A 192 -8.11 11.21 8.90
CA SER A 192 -8.29 9.99 9.70
C SER A 192 -7.29 8.90 9.31
N GLN A 193 -7.09 8.68 8.01
CA GLN A 193 -6.15 7.69 7.48
C GLN A 193 -4.70 8.08 7.82
N TRP A 194 -4.35 9.36 7.68
CA TRP A 194 -3.03 9.84 8.10
C TRP A 194 -2.80 9.74 9.61
N VAL A 195 -3.83 9.99 10.44
CA VAL A 195 -3.74 9.75 11.89
C VAL A 195 -3.51 8.26 12.18
N GLU A 196 -4.19 7.35 11.50
CA GLU A 196 -3.97 5.90 11.65
C GLU A 196 -2.54 5.49 11.26
N MET A 197 -1.99 6.06 10.18
CA MET A 197 -0.59 5.87 9.82
C MET A 197 0.36 6.36 10.92
N ARG A 198 0.12 7.55 11.49
CA ARG A 198 0.92 8.08 12.60
C ARG A 198 0.84 7.18 13.84
N GLN A 199 -0.31 6.57 14.12
CA GLN A 199 -0.42 5.58 15.20
C GLN A 199 0.41 4.33 14.93
N THR A 200 0.38 3.83 13.70
CA THR A 200 1.21 2.70 13.28
C THR A 200 2.71 3.02 13.39
N ILE A 201 3.12 4.20 12.97
CA ILE A 201 4.50 4.69 13.10
C ILE A 201 4.89 4.82 14.59
N ALA A 202 4.02 5.38 15.42
CA ALA A 202 4.24 5.47 16.87
C ALA A 202 4.46 4.10 17.50
N ARG A 203 3.66 3.09 17.10
CA ARG A 203 3.83 1.69 17.54
C ARG A 203 5.18 1.12 17.10
N ALA A 204 5.56 1.31 15.83
CA ALA A 204 6.85 0.84 15.30
C ALA A 204 8.07 1.54 15.94
N ARG A 205 7.88 2.78 16.44
CA ARG A 205 8.89 3.54 17.19
C ARG A 205 8.93 3.21 18.69
N GLY A 206 7.94 2.50 19.21
CA GLY A 206 7.73 2.34 20.66
C GLY A 206 7.33 3.64 21.36
N ASP A 207 6.81 4.64 20.62
CA ASP A 207 6.38 5.93 21.15
C ASP A 207 4.93 5.85 21.66
N LEU A 208 4.78 5.29 22.86
CA LEU A 208 3.48 5.10 23.50
C LEU A 208 2.81 6.43 23.87
N ASP A 209 3.60 7.46 24.15
CA ASP A 209 3.08 8.78 24.52
C ASP A 209 2.40 9.44 23.32
N LEU A 210 3.04 9.38 22.13
CA LEU A 210 2.43 9.80 20.88
C LEU A 210 1.17 8.98 20.56
N LEU A 211 1.24 7.65 20.72
CA LEU A 211 0.10 6.78 20.43
C LEU A 211 -1.13 7.14 21.28
N VAL A 212 -0.96 7.33 22.59
CA VAL A 212 -2.03 7.74 23.53
C VAL A 212 -2.57 9.12 23.18
N ALA A 213 -1.68 10.07 22.84
CA ALA A 213 -2.09 11.43 22.45
C ALA A 213 -2.96 11.41 21.19
N LEU A 214 -2.57 10.62 20.17
CA LEU A 214 -3.33 10.46 18.93
C LEU A 214 -4.69 9.77 19.18
N GLU A 215 -4.75 8.75 20.04
CA GLU A 215 -6.01 8.07 20.37
C GLU A 215 -6.96 9.01 21.13
N THR A 216 -6.45 9.72 22.14
CA THR A 216 -7.26 10.62 22.97
C THR A 216 -7.85 11.78 22.16
N ALA A 217 -7.16 12.21 21.09
CA ALA A 217 -7.65 13.25 20.20
C ALA A 217 -8.82 12.81 19.31
N LYS A 218 -9.07 11.50 19.14
CA LYS A 218 -10.23 11.00 18.39
C LYS A 218 -11.53 11.24 19.15
N ARG A 219 -12.65 11.26 18.42
CA ARG A 219 -13.99 11.30 19.02
C ARG A 219 -14.18 10.06 19.92
N PRO A 220 -14.88 10.16 21.07
CA PRO A 220 -14.99 9.05 22.02
C PRO A 220 -15.45 7.70 21.45
N HIS A 221 -16.37 7.69 20.47
CA HIS A 221 -16.85 6.46 19.84
C HIS A 221 -15.89 5.87 18.79
N MET A 222 -14.85 6.61 18.40
CA MET A 222 -13.80 6.18 17.46
C MET A 222 -12.53 5.73 18.20
N GLN A 223 -12.53 5.79 19.55
CA GLN A 223 -11.36 5.46 20.36
C GLN A 223 -11.25 3.95 20.58
N ASP A 224 -10.10 3.37 20.23
CA ASP A 224 -9.71 2.00 20.56
C ASP A 224 -9.06 1.94 21.96
N THR A 225 -9.87 2.18 22.98
CA THR A 225 -9.41 2.18 24.38
C THR A 225 -8.87 0.83 24.83
N LEU A 226 -9.42 -0.27 24.32
CA LEU A 226 -8.97 -1.63 24.64
C LEU A 226 -7.62 -1.95 24.01
N GLY A 227 -7.42 -1.61 22.73
CA GLY A 227 -6.14 -1.82 22.05
C GLY A 227 -5.01 -0.99 22.66
N ILE A 228 -5.28 0.26 23.06
CA ILE A 228 -4.28 1.08 23.78
C ILE A 228 -3.95 0.48 25.16
N ALA A 229 -4.96 0.06 25.93
CA ALA A 229 -4.73 -0.56 27.24
C ALA A 229 -3.88 -1.83 27.13
N ALA A 230 -4.12 -2.68 26.12
CA ALA A 230 -3.32 -3.87 25.86
C ALA A 230 -1.85 -3.52 25.58
N GLN A 231 -1.59 -2.50 24.76
CA GLN A 231 -0.22 -2.08 24.46
C GLN A 231 0.53 -1.47 25.65
N LEU A 232 -0.16 -0.66 26.46
CA LEU A 232 0.43 -0.11 27.68
C LEU A 232 0.80 -1.23 28.66
N LEU A 233 -0.08 -2.23 28.81
CA LEU A 233 0.17 -3.40 29.64
C LEU A 233 1.36 -4.23 29.15
N GLU A 234 1.45 -4.51 27.85
CA GLU A 234 2.60 -5.20 27.24
C GLU A 234 3.92 -4.46 27.49
N ALA A 235 3.89 -3.13 27.50
CA ALA A 235 5.03 -2.28 27.79
C ALA A 235 5.33 -2.10 29.29
N GLY A 236 4.58 -2.77 30.18
CA GLY A 236 4.73 -2.65 31.63
C GLY A 236 4.34 -1.28 32.20
N ARG A 237 3.68 -0.43 31.40
CA ARG A 237 3.08 0.82 31.86
C ARG A 237 1.68 0.49 32.37
N SER A 238 1.55 0.26 33.68
CA SER A 238 0.22 0.14 34.29
C SER A 238 -0.51 1.48 34.14
N ALA A 239 -1.72 1.43 33.59
CA ALA A 239 -2.62 2.58 33.45
C ALA A 239 -3.03 3.17 34.81
#